data_AF-A0A7V9NQE9-F1
#
_entry.id   AF-A0A7V9NQE9-F1
#
_cell.length_a   1.000
_cell.length_b   1.000
_cell.length_c   1.000
_cell.angle_alpha   90.00
_cell.angle_beta   90.00
_cell.angle_gamma   90.00
#
_symmetry.space_group_name_H-M   'P 1'
#
loop_
_entity.id
_entity.type
_entity.pdbx_description
1 polymer ?
#
loop_
_entity_poly.entity_id
_entity_poly.type
_entity_poly.pdbx_seq_one_letter_code
_entity_poly.pdbx_strand_id
1 'polypeptide(L)' 'MADKVWTAEELERMTPAEQDAIFESSIDRDLKKTPAAFLDKVRSRAQARITEAETHKR' A
#
# COMPACT_ATOMS: atom_id res chain seq x y z
N MET A 1 -1.66 11.09 14.96
CA MET A 1 -0.23 11.28 15.28
C MET A 1 0.42 11.75 14.00
N ALA A 2 1.30 12.75 14.03
CA ALA A 2 1.97 13.17 12.80
C ALA A 2 2.95 12.06 12.41
N ASP A 3 2.69 11.39 11.29
CA ASP A 3 3.55 10.32 10.81
C ASP A 3 4.92 10.90 10.46
N LYS A 4 5.98 10.24 10.92
CA LYS A 4 7.34 10.67 10.63
C LYS A 4 7.56 10.61 9.11
N VAL A 5 7.86 11.75 8.50
CA VAL A 5 8.32 11.81 7.11
C VAL A 5 9.80 11.48 7.08
N TRP A 6 10.16 10.35 6.48
CA TRP A 6 11.55 9.90 6.35
C TRP A 6 12.23 10.57 5.16
N THR A 7 13.42 11.11 5.38
CA THR A 7 14.27 11.64 4.31
C THR A 7 15.08 10.52 3.64
N ALA A 8 15.53 10.76 2.40
CA ALA A 8 16.38 9.81 1.68
C ALA A 8 17.66 9.48 2.46
N GLU A 9 18.34 10.51 2.99
CA GLU A 9 19.56 10.33 3.79
C GLU A 9 19.34 9.47 5.05
N GLU A 10 18.17 9.59 5.70
CA GLU A 10 17.85 8.76 6.86
C GLU A 10 17.66 7.30 6.47
N LEU A 11 16.98 7.03 5.35
CA LEU A 11 16.79 5.67 4.85
C LEU A 11 18.11 5.06 4.39
N GLU A 12 18.97 5.82 3.71
CA GLU A 12 20.28 5.34 3.23
C GLU A 12 21.24 4.94 4.36
N ARG A 13 21.08 5.53 5.55
CA ARG A 13 21.87 5.14 6.74
C ARG A 13 21.38 3.85 7.40
N MET A 14 20.22 3.35 7.01
CA MET A 14 19.62 2.14 7.57
C MET A 14 20.02 0.91 6.79
N THR A 15 20.04 -0.23 7.48
CA THR A 15 20.09 -1.53 6.82
C THR A 15 18.80 -1.80 6.04
N PRO A 16 18.83 -2.66 5.01
CA PRO A 16 17.63 -3.06 4.29
C PRO A 16 16.52 -3.59 5.21
N ALA A 17 16.88 -4.35 6.26
CA ALA A 17 15.92 -4.91 7.21
C ALA A 17 15.21 -3.82 8.05
N GLU A 18 15.90 -2.73 8.40
CA GLU A 18 15.32 -1.60 9.11
C GLU A 18 14.38 -0.79 8.20
N GLN A 19 14.76 -0.61 6.94
CA GLN A 19 13.88 0.02 5.94
C GLN A 19 12.60 -0.81 5.73
N ASP A 20 12.72 -2.13 5.63
CA ASP A 20 11.58 -3.04 5.49
C ASP A 20 10.66 -2.97 6.72
N ALA A 21 11.22 -2.93 7.93
CA ALA A 21 10.43 -2.80 9.16
C ALA A 21 9.65 -1.48 9.20
N ILE A 22 10.25 -0.37 8.76
CA ILE A 22 9.57 0.93 8.64
C ILE A 22 8.42 0.82 7.64
N PHE A 23 8.69 0.26 6.46
CA PHE A 23 7.68 0.11 5.43
C PHE A 23 6.50 -0.74 5.91
N GLU A 24 6.74 -1.91 6.50
CA GLU A 24 5.70 -2.79 7.06
C GLU A 24 4.87 -2.09 8.14
N SER A 25 5.51 -1.33 9.03
CA SER A 25 4.81 -0.59 10.09
C SER A 25 3.95 0.55 9.56
N SER A 26 4.26 1.06 8.35
CA SER A 26 3.53 2.16 7.72
C SER A 26 2.23 1.73 7.03
N ILE A 27 2.02 0.43 6.84
CA ILE A 27 0.84 -0.10 6.16
C ILE A 27 -0.30 -0.28 7.17
N ASP A 28 -1.31 0.59 7.12
CA ASP A 28 -2.56 0.35 7.85
C ASP A 28 -3.40 -0.73 7.14
N ARG A 29 -3.55 -1.87 7.82
CA ARG A 29 -4.32 -3.03 7.32
C ARG A 29 -5.79 -2.97 7.75
N ASP A 30 -6.18 -2.00 8.59
CA ASP A 30 -7.57 -1.84 9.02
C ASP A 30 -8.37 -1.02 8.00
N LEU A 31 -9.16 -1.74 7.19
CA LEU A 31 -10.01 -1.13 6.17
C LEU A 31 -11.06 -0.16 6.75
N LYS A 32 -11.38 -0.22 8.05
CA LYS A 32 -12.34 0.71 8.68
C LYS A 32 -11.76 2.11 8.87
N LYS A 33 -10.43 2.24 8.90
CA LYS A 33 -9.73 3.53 9.03
C LYS A 33 -9.48 4.19 7.68
N THR A 34 -9.62 3.43 6.60
CA THR A 34 -9.39 3.90 5.23
C THR A 34 -10.61 4.65 4.70
N PRO A 35 -10.44 5.81 4.02
CA PRO A 35 -11.54 6.54 3.42
C PRO A 35 -12.36 5.68 2.45
N ALA A 36 -13.69 5.69 2.60
CA ALA A 36 -14.59 4.85 1.80
C ALA A 36 -14.42 5.04 0.28
N ALA A 37 -14.31 6.30 -0.16
CA ALA A 37 -14.10 6.62 -1.58
C ALA A 37 -12.79 6.03 -2.15
N PHE A 38 -11.75 5.94 -1.33
CA PHE A 38 -10.50 5.29 -1.73
C PHE A 38 -10.70 3.78 -1.89
N LEU A 39 -11.37 3.14 -0.94
CA LEU A 39 -11.67 1.71 -1.01
C LEU A 39 -12.51 1.35 -2.23
N ASP A 40 -13.52 2.15 -2.56
CA ASP A 40 -14.38 1.89 -3.72
C ASP A 40 -13.59 1.99 -5.03
N LYS A 41 -12.70 2.98 -5.14
CA LYS A 41 -11.78 3.09 -6.28
C LYS A 41 -10.85 1.89 -6.39
N VAL A 42 -10.28 1.43 -5.28
CA VAL A 42 -9.40 0.25 -5.24
C VAL A 42 -10.16 -1.01 -5.63
N ARG A 43 -11.38 -1.21 -5.10
CA ARG A 43 -12.26 -2.34 -5.45
C ARG A 43 -12.59 -2.36 -6.94
N SER A 44 -12.97 -1.22 -7.50
CA SER A 44 -13.27 -1.10 -8.93
C SER A 44 -12.06 -1.49 -9.80
N ARG A 45 -10.85 -1.03 -9.43
CA ARG A 45 -9.61 -1.40 -10.13
C ARG A 45 -9.27 -2.88 -10.00
N ALA A 46 -9.45 -3.46 -8.82
CA ALA A 46 -9.23 -4.89 -8.60
C ALA A 46 -10.20 -5.72 -9.46
N GLN A 47 -11.47 -5.34 -9.50
CA GLN A 47 -12.48 -5.99 -10.33
C GLN A 47 -12.12 -5.93 -11.81
N ALA A 48 -11.68 -4.77 -12.31
CA ALA A 48 -11.26 -4.62 -13.70
C ALA A 48 -10.12 -5.58 -14.07
N ARG A 49 -9.11 -5.72 -13.20
CA ARG A 49 -7.98 -6.65 -13.40
C ARG A 49 -8.40 -8.11 -13.37
N ILE A 50 -9.32 -8.48 -12.48
CA ILE A 50 -9.87 -9.84 -12.42
C ILE A 50 -10.59 -10.14 -13.74
N THR A 51 -11.46 -9.25 -14.19
CA THR A 51 -12.17 -9.40 -15.47
C THR A 51 -11.20 -9.49 -16.64
N GLU A 52 -10.17 -8.63 -16.71
CA GLU A 52 -9.13 -8.70 -17.74
C GLU A 52 -8.41 -10.06 -17.73
N ALA A 53 -7.97 -10.52 -16.56
CA ALA A 53 -7.30 -11.81 -16.42
C ALA A 53 -8.20 -13.01 -16.78
N GLU A 54 -9.49 -12.93 -16.48
CA GLU A 54 -10.48 -13.96 -16.84
C GLU A 54 -10.81 -13.95 -18.34
N THR A 55 -10.87 -12.78 -18.96
CA THR A 55 -11.06 -12.65 -20.41
C THR A 55 -9.85 -13.14 -21.20
N HIS A 56 -8.63 -12.94 -20.69
CA HIS A 56 -7.39 -13.41 -21.34
C HIS A 56 -7.22 -14.94 -21.26
N LYS A 57 -7.91 -15.62 -20.34
CA LYS A 57 -7.90 -17.08 -20.20
C LYS A 57 -8.91 -17.80 -21.10
N ARG A 58 -9.76 -17.08 -21.85
CA ARG A 58 -10.80 -17.66 -22.71
C ARG A 58 -10.43 -17.62 -24.19
#